data_AF-A0A7C3AYJ6-F1
#
_entry.id   AF-A0A7C3AYJ6-F1
#
_cell.length_a   1.000
_cell.length_b   1.000
_cell.length_c   1.000
_cell.angle_alpha   90.00
_cell.angle_beta   90.00
_cell.angle_gamma   90.00
#
_symmetry.space_group_name_H-M   'P 1'
#
loop_
_entity.id
_entity.type
_entity.pdbx_description
1 polymer ?
#
loop_
_entity_poly.entity_id
_entity_poly.type
_entity_poly.pdbx_seq_one_letter_code
_entity_poly.pdbx_strand_id
1 'polypeptide(L)'
;MEDKVGVLFGEVDGSITDRTKWVASVFETMPGYEGEIRTDMDAWHKTHVALLFPSLGPALYAAGTDNFRFSRTRDLLVLAIRAIREGFQVLHVLDVPIVPVKMKIFEWIPEPLLVLFLRRFITHPAMKIALVGHANAARSEVHHLTDEFLMLARRTSIPTPAIDQLYPCLDPETPLVPEGSKEIPLRWSGLLAWLFGVVILISLLLRLTRRREDDAKEK
;
A
#
# COMPACT_ATOMS: atom_id res chain seq x y z
N MET A 1 27.83 -9.49 12.03
CA MET A 1 27.24 -8.18 12.31
C MET A 1 25.76 -8.45 12.47
N GLU A 2 25.21 -8.21 13.65
CA GLU A 2 23.79 -8.49 13.93
C GLU A 2 22.96 -7.44 13.19
N ASP A 3 22.03 -7.86 12.32
CA ASP A 3 21.15 -6.93 11.60
C ASP A 3 20.29 -6.19 12.64
N LYS A 4 20.49 -4.87 12.75
CA LYS A 4 19.72 -4.03 13.65
C LYS A 4 18.34 -3.74 13.07
N VAL A 5 17.35 -3.59 13.94
CA VAL A 5 15.99 -3.18 13.58
C VAL A 5 15.88 -1.66 13.67
N GLY A 6 15.63 -1.02 12.53
CA GLY A 6 15.40 0.43 12.45
C GLY A 6 14.06 0.85 13.05
N VAL A 7 14.10 1.75 14.02
CA VAL A 7 12.93 2.47 14.55
C VAL A 7 12.82 3.78 13.79
N LEU A 8 11.82 3.87 12.90
CA LEU A 8 11.63 5.04 12.05
C LEU A 8 10.84 6.12 12.80
N PHE A 9 11.39 7.33 12.88
CA PHE A 9 10.74 8.46 13.53
C PHE A 9 11.22 9.80 12.95
N GLY A 10 10.55 10.89 13.29
CA GLY A 10 10.87 12.21 12.74
C GLY A 10 9.96 13.30 13.29
N GLU A 11 10.38 14.54 13.11
CA GLU A 11 9.58 15.70 13.49
C GLU A 11 8.39 15.88 12.53
N VAL A 12 7.31 16.48 13.04
CA VAL A 12 6.06 16.67 12.27
C VAL A 12 6.27 17.61 11.07
N ASP A 13 7.15 18.59 11.22
CA ASP A 13 7.51 19.55 10.16
C ASP A 13 8.67 19.06 9.26
N GLY A 14 9.17 17.84 9.51
CA GLY A 14 10.29 17.26 8.77
C GLY A 14 11.66 17.85 9.14
N SER A 15 11.75 18.75 10.11
CA SER A 15 13.02 19.28 10.58
C SER A 15 13.83 18.23 11.34
N ILE A 16 15.16 18.38 11.35
CA ILE A 16 16.05 17.56 12.20
C ILE A 16 16.58 18.47 13.29
N THR A 17 16.07 18.31 14.51
CA THR A 17 16.46 19.10 15.67
C THR A 17 17.47 18.35 16.53
N ASP A 18 18.09 19.04 17.49
CA ASP A 18 18.94 18.39 18.49
C ASP A 18 18.16 17.38 19.33
N ARG A 19 16.86 17.63 19.57
CA ARG A 19 15.97 16.66 20.19
C ARG A 19 15.82 15.39 19.34
N THR A 20 15.62 15.53 18.03
CA THR A 20 15.49 14.40 17.11
C THR A 20 16.76 13.53 17.11
N LYS A 21 17.93 14.17 17.07
CA LYS A 21 19.24 13.47 17.17
C LYS A 21 19.43 12.80 18.52
N TRP A 22 19.03 13.46 19.61
CA TRP A 22 19.09 12.88 20.94
C TRP A 22 18.22 11.63 21.05
N VAL A 23 16.98 11.66 20.53
CA VAL A 23 16.11 10.47 20.49
C VAL A 23 16.74 9.32 19.69
N ALA A 24 17.38 9.61 18.55
CA ALA A 24 18.10 8.58 17.78
C ALA A 24 19.20 7.93 18.62
N SER A 25 19.99 8.74 19.34
CA SER A 25 21.04 8.24 20.22
C SER A 25 20.50 7.36 21.36
N VAL A 26 19.28 7.64 21.85
CA VAL A 26 18.62 6.79 22.85
C VAL A 26 18.30 5.42 22.25
N PHE A 27 17.73 5.35 21.05
CA PHE A 27 17.47 4.07 20.38
C PHE A 27 18.75 3.28 20.10
N GLU A 28 19.85 3.95 19.78
CA GLU A 28 21.16 3.31 19.57
C GLU A 28 21.73 2.67 20.84
N THR A 29 21.29 3.08 22.04
CA THR A 29 21.69 2.42 23.29
C THR A 29 21.02 1.06 23.50
N MET A 30 19.93 0.78 22.77
CA MET A 30 19.17 -0.46 22.90
C MET A 30 19.80 -1.55 22.02
N PRO A 31 20.22 -2.71 22.59
CA PRO A 31 20.79 -3.80 21.81
C PRO A 31 19.85 -4.26 20.69
N GLY A 32 20.35 -4.31 19.46
CA GLY A 32 19.60 -4.74 18.28
C GLY A 32 18.72 -3.68 17.63
N TYR A 33 18.73 -2.42 18.10
CA TYR A 33 17.95 -1.33 17.52
C TYR A 33 18.83 -0.19 17.00
N GLU A 34 18.29 0.57 16.07
CA GLU A 34 18.84 1.85 15.62
C GLU A 34 17.73 2.87 15.37
N GLY A 35 18.00 4.15 15.64
CA GLY A 35 17.06 5.22 15.34
C GLY A 35 17.21 5.71 13.91
N GLU A 36 16.22 5.47 13.06
CA GLU A 36 16.21 5.97 11.68
C GLU A 36 15.41 7.29 11.62
N ILE A 37 16.14 8.42 11.59
CA ILE A 37 15.53 9.75 11.46
C ILE A 37 15.01 9.94 10.02
N ARG A 38 13.73 10.30 9.91
CA ARG A 38 13.07 10.63 8.65
C ARG A 38 12.54 12.06 8.65
N THR A 39 12.62 12.72 7.50
CA THR A 39 12.07 14.07 7.28
C THR A 39 10.69 14.03 6.62
N ASP A 40 10.20 12.84 6.28
CA ASP A 40 8.95 12.61 5.53
C ASP A 40 7.95 11.74 6.33
N MET A 41 8.01 11.78 7.67
CA MET A 41 7.16 10.95 8.53
C MET A 41 5.66 11.19 8.36
N ASP A 42 5.25 12.44 8.11
CA ASP A 42 3.84 12.74 7.82
C ASP A 42 3.34 12.01 6.56
N ALA A 43 4.12 12.08 5.48
CA ALA A 43 3.84 11.36 4.25
C ALA A 43 3.89 9.84 4.43
N TRP A 44 4.82 9.35 5.25
CA TRP A 44 4.93 7.94 5.59
C TRP A 44 3.67 7.43 6.30
N HIS A 45 3.23 8.11 7.36
CA HIS A 45 2.02 7.74 8.09
C HIS A 45 0.76 7.83 7.23
N LYS A 46 0.59 8.90 6.44
CA LYS A 46 -0.57 9.04 5.55
C LYS A 46 -0.61 7.96 4.47
N THR A 47 0.55 7.58 3.92
CA THR A 47 0.65 6.46 2.98
C THR A 47 0.24 5.14 3.65
N HIS A 48 0.70 4.91 4.87
CA HIS A 48 0.34 3.74 5.66
C HIS A 48 -1.17 3.70 5.96
N VAL A 49 -1.75 4.85 6.33
CA VAL A 49 -3.19 5.01 6.56
C VAL A 49 -3.97 4.62 5.30
N ALA A 50 -3.68 5.25 4.16
CA ALA A 50 -4.36 4.97 2.89
C ALA A 50 -4.24 3.49 2.45
N LEU A 51 -3.10 2.85 2.74
CA LEU A 51 -2.83 1.46 2.39
C LEU A 51 -3.61 0.44 3.22
N LEU A 52 -3.89 0.73 4.48
CA LEU A 52 -4.44 -0.26 5.42
C LEU A 52 -5.86 0.07 5.87
N PHE A 53 -6.13 1.31 6.25
CA PHE A 53 -7.27 1.65 7.09
C PHE A 53 -8.58 1.75 6.31
N PRO A 54 -8.68 2.55 5.23
CA PRO A 54 -9.90 2.57 4.40
C PRO A 54 -9.96 1.42 3.39
N SER A 55 -8.97 0.51 3.37
CA SER A 55 -8.78 -0.46 2.29
C SER A 55 -8.59 -1.90 2.79
N LEU A 56 -7.37 -2.31 3.17
CA LEU A 56 -7.09 -3.71 3.54
C LEU A 56 -7.78 -4.17 4.83
N GLY A 57 -7.91 -3.30 5.83
CA GLY A 57 -8.59 -3.58 7.10
C GLY A 57 -10.07 -3.89 6.91
N PRO A 58 -10.87 -2.98 6.34
CA PRO A 58 -12.27 -3.21 6.01
C PRO A 58 -12.50 -4.42 5.11
N ALA A 59 -11.63 -4.65 4.10
CA ALA A 59 -11.72 -5.84 3.25
C ALA A 59 -11.46 -7.13 4.04
N LEU A 60 -10.55 -7.11 5.02
CA LEU A 60 -10.34 -8.23 5.93
C LEU A 60 -11.54 -8.43 6.87
N TYR A 61 -12.16 -7.35 7.36
CA TYR A 61 -13.38 -7.44 8.16
C TYR A 61 -14.56 -7.99 7.37
N ALA A 62 -14.72 -7.60 6.10
CA ALA A 62 -15.71 -8.15 5.19
C ALA A 62 -15.52 -9.67 4.94
N ALA A 63 -14.29 -10.16 5.11
CA ALA A 63 -13.95 -11.59 5.08
C ALA A 63 -14.09 -12.28 6.46
N GLY A 64 -14.61 -11.60 7.48
CA GLY A 64 -14.74 -12.15 8.82
C GLY A 64 -13.40 -12.30 9.54
N THR A 65 -12.42 -11.45 9.24
CA THR A 65 -11.04 -11.51 9.76
C THR A 65 -10.29 -12.79 9.42
N ASP A 66 -10.73 -13.49 8.38
CA ASP A 66 -10.08 -14.68 7.84
C ASP A 66 -9.30 -14.31 6.56
N ASN A 67 -7.97 -14.37 6.66
CA ASN A 67 -7.06 -14.06 5.57
C ASN A 67 -7.16 -15.06 4.40
N PHE A 68 -7.52 -16.32 4.64
CA PHE A 68 -7.75 -17.31 3.60
C PHE A 68 -9.07 -17.05 2.88
N ARG A 69 -10.15 -16.73 3.61
CA ARG A 69 -11.42 -16.31 3.00
C ARG A 69 -11.24 -15.04 2.17
N PHE A 70 -10.48 -14.07 2.67
CA PHE A 70 -10.12 -12.87 1.91
C PHE A 70 -9.39 -13.23 0.60
N SER A 71 -8.35 -14.07 0.68
CA SER A 71 -7.58 -14.47 -0.52
C SER A 71 -8.39 -15.22 -1.59
N ARG A 72 -9.44 -15.93 -1.18
CA ARG A 72 -10.33 -16.71 -2.05
C ARG A 72 -11.43 -15.87 -2.68
N THR A 73 -11.74 -14.71 -2.10
CA THR A 73 -12.83 -13.82 -2.53
C THR A 73 -12.30 -12.73 -3.45
N ARG A 74 -12.55 -12.84 -4.76
CA ARG A 74 -11.95 -11.92 -5.76
C ARG A 74 -12.45 -10.50 -5.57
N ASP A 75 -13.73 -10.33 -5.26
CA ASP A 75 -14.33 -9.00 -5.14
C ASP A 75 -13.67 -8.18 -4.02
N LEU A 76 -13.37 -8.81 -2.88
CA LEU A 76 -12.64 -8.15 -1.80
C LEU A 76 -11.22 -7.75 -2.21
N LEU A 77 -10.49 -8.60 -2.95
CA LEU A 77 -9.15 -8.26 -3.45
C LEU A 77 -9.22 -7.04 -4.40
N VAL A 78 -10.22 -7.02 -5.29
CA VAL A 78 -10.43 -5.92 -6.23
C VAL A 78 -10.80 -4.63 -5.49
N LEU A 79 -11.72 -4.70 -4.53
CA LEU A 79 -12.10 -3.55 -3.72
C LEU A 79 -10.92 -2.98 -2.94
N ALA A 80 -10.14 -3.84 -2.27
CA ALA A 80 -8.95 -3.40 -1.54
C ALA A 80 -7.95 -2.68 -2.46
N ILE A 81 -7.63 -3.24 -3.64
CA ILE A 81 -6.70 -2.62 -4.58
C ILE A 81 -7.22 -1.27 -5.09
N ARG A 82 -8.52 -1.18 -5.39
CA ARG A 82 -9.13 0.08 -5.85
C ARG A 82 -9.17 1.12 -4.74
N ALA A 83 -9.51 0.72 -3.51
CA ALA A 83 -9.48 1.58 -2.34
C ALA A 83 -8.07 2.12 -2.03
N ILE A 84 -7.02 1.29 -2.16
CA ILE A 84 -5.62 1.74 -2.05
C ILE A 84 -5.32 2.83 -3.09
N ARG A 85 -5.74 2.62 -4.35
CA ARG A 85 -5.50 3.60 -5.43
C ARG A 85 -6.27 4.89 -5.23
N GLU A 86 -7.53 4.81 -4.81
CA GLU A 86 -8.34 5.97 -4.45
C GLU A 86 -7.68 6.75 -3.31
N GLY A 87 -7.22 6.05 -2.28
CA GLY A 87 -6.49 6.65 -1.17
C GLY A 87 -5.20 7.36 -1.61
N PHE A 88 -4.41 6.73 -2.49
CA PHE A 88 -3.19 7.36 -3.02
C PHE A 88 -3.49 8.56 -3.92
N GLN A 89 -4.56 8.52 -4.70
CA GLN A 89 -5.02 9.67 -5.49
C GLN A 89 -5.42 10.85 -4.60
N VAL A 90 -6.13 10.59 -3.50
CA VAL A 90 -6.43 11.62 -2.47
C VAL A 90 -5.14 12.25 -1.95
N LEU A 91 -4.13 11.43 -1.59
CA LEU A 91 -2.85 11.94 -1.10
C LEU A 91 -2.13 12.81 -2.13
N HIS A 92 -2.11 12.41 -3.40
CA HIS A 92 -1.51 13.25 -4.47
C HIS A 92 -2.19 14.59 -4.62
N VAL A 93 -3.53 14.66 -4.54
CA VAL A 93 -4.26 15.94 -4.63
C VAL A 93 -4.01 16.83 -3.42
N LEU A 94 -3.65 16.25 -2.28
CA LEU A 94 -3.25 16.98 -1.07
C LEU A 94 -1.75 17.31 -1.02
N ASP A 95 -1.03 17.11 -2.15
CA ASP A 95 0.42 17.30 -2.26
C ASP A 95 1.24 16.44 -1.27
N VAL A 96 0.69 15.28 -0.87
CA VAL A 96 1.36 14.31 0.00
C VAL A 96 2.00 13.20 -0.85
N PRO A 97 3.33 13.05 -0.87
CA PRO A 97 3.99 12.03 -1.67
C PRO A 97 3.77 10.63 -1.08
N ILE A 98 3.65 9.63 -1.95
CA ILE A 98 3.59 8.22 -1.53
C ILE A 98 4.98 7.74 -1.10
N VAL A 99 5.12 7.44 0.20
CA VAL A 99 6.36 7.00 0.86
C VAL A 99 6.10 5.67 1.57
N PRO A 100 7.03 4.69 1.52
CA PRO A 100 8.23 4.66 0.69
C PRO A 100 7.85 4.45 -0.78
N VAL A 101 8.75 4.86 -1.68
CA VAL A 101 8.54 4.82 -3.14
C VAL A 101 8.12 3.44 -3.66
N LYS A 102 8.54 2.35 -3.02
CA LYS A 102 8.10 0.99 -3.35
C LYS A 102 6.58 0.80 -3.30
N MET A 103 5.85 1.60 -2.54
CA MET A 103 4.38 1.55 -2.47
C MET A 103 3.71 2.06 -3.75
N LYS A 104 4.39 2.84 -4.58
CA LYS A 104 3.88 3.26 -5.90
C LYS A 104 3.62 2.09 -6.86
N ILE A 105 4.08 0.88 -6.52
CA ILE A 105 3.74 -0.36 -7.23
C ILE A 105 2.23 -0.55 -7.42
N PHE A 106 1.41 -0.14 -6.44
CA PHE A 106 -0.06 -0.25 -6.52
C PHE A 106 -0.66 0.68 -7.59
N GLU A 107 0.02 1.76 -7.91
CA GLU A 107 -0.42 2.73 -8.93
C GLU A 107 -0.06 2.24 -10.33
N TRP A 108 1.09 1.59 -10.49
CA TRP A 108 1.66 1.31 -11.82
C TRP A 108 1.35 -0.11 -12.32
N ILE A 109 1.23 -1.09 -11.42
CA ILE A 109 0.98 -2.47 -11.83
C ILE A 109 -0.50 -2.67 -12.21
N PRO A 110 -0.81 -3.32 -13.34
CA PRO A 110 -2.18 -3.66 -13.72
C PRO A 110 -2.99 -4.40 -12.65
N GLU A 111 -4.30 -4.09 -12.55
CA GLU A 111 -5.20 -4.67 -11.54
C GLU A 111 -5.18 -6.22 -11.49
N PRO A 112 -5.19 -6.97 -12.62
CA PRO A 112 -5.14 -8.44 -12.57
C PRO A 112 -3.86 -8.99 -11.91
N LEU A 113 -2.72 -8.33 -12.14
CA LEU A 113 -1.44 -8.73 -11.55
C LEU A 113 -1.40 -8.39 -10.05
N LEU A 114 -1.94 -7.22 -9.67
CA LEU A 114 -2.08 -6.86 -8.26
C LEU A 114 -3.00 -7.82 -7.51
N VAL A 115 -4.09 -8.30 -8.11
CA VAL A 115 -4.97 -9.30 -7.50
C VAL A 115 -4.20 -10.60 -7.19
N LEU A 116 -3.36 -11.05 -8.13
CA LEU A 116 -2.51 -12.23 -7.93
C LEU A 116 -1.48 -12.00 -6.83
N PHE A 117 -0.81 -10.84 -6.85
CA PHE A 117 0.17 -10.45 -5.85
C PHE A 117 -0.46 -10.36 -4.45
N LEU A 118 -1.58 -9.64 -4.32
CA LEU A 118 -2.26 -9.42 -3.05
C LEU A 118 -2.78 -10.73 -2.46
N ARG A 119 -3.32 -11.63 -3.29
CA ARG A 119 -3.70 -13.00 -2.88
C ARG A 119 -2.51 -13.74 -2.26
N ARG A 120 -1.32 -13.65 -2.87
CA ARG A 120 -0.12 -14.34 -2.35
C ARG A 120 0.42 -13.67 -1.08
N PHE A 121 0.32 -12.35 -1.00
CA PHE A 121 0.74 -11.55 0.14
C PHE A 121 -0.09 -11.87 1.39
N ILE A 122 -1.43 -11.84 1.29
CA ILE A 122 -2.33 -12.06 2.43
C ILE A 122 -2.25 -13.50 2.98
N THR A 123 -1.93 -14.49 2.14
CA THR A 123 -1.74 -15.88 2.56
C THR A 123 -0.35 -16.15 3.15
N HIS A 124 0.56 -15.18 3.15
CA HIS A 124 1.88 -15.35 3.75
C HIS A 124 1.78 -15.50 5.28
N PRO A 125 2.50 -16.45 5.92
CA PRO A 125 2.40 -16.71 7.36
C PRO A 125 2.61 -15.47 8.24
N ALA A 126 3.54 -14.59 7.85
CA ALA A 126 3.78 -13.33 8.56
C ALA A 126 2.54 -12.41 8.59
N MET A 127 1.70 -12.43 7.56
CA MET A 127 0.49 -11.62 7.48
C MET A 127 -0.65 -12.16 8.35
N LYS A 128 -0.59 -13.44 8.76
CA LYS A 128 -1.55 -13.97 9.74
C LYS A 128 -1.43 -13.25 11.07
N ILE A 129 -0.20 -13.01 11.54
CA ILE A 129 0.04 -12.31 12.81
C ILE A 129 -0.10 -10.80 12.61
N ALA A 130 0.54 -10.26 11.58
CA ALA A 130 0.56 -8.82 11.34
C ALA A 130 -0.83 -8.25 10.97
N LEU A 131 -1.61 -8.91 10.12
CA LEU A 131 -2.90 -8.38 9.65
C LEU A 131 -4.05 -8.82 10.55
N VAL A 132 -4.22 -10.13 10.79
CA VAL A 132 -5.39 -10.66 11.53
C VAL A 132 -5.30 -10.34 13.02
N GLY A 133 -4.11 -10.50 13.63
CA GLY A 133 -3.90 -10.19 15.04
C GLY A 133 -4.16 -8.72 15.36
N HIS A 134 -3.59 -7.81 14.56
CA HIS A 134 -3.81 -6.37 14.72
C HIS A 134 -5.24 -5.97 14.41
N ALA A 135 -5.84 -6.47 13.31
CA ALA A 135 -7.20 -6.09 12.94
C ALA A 135 -8.24 -6.49 14.00
N ASN A 136 -8.06 -7.63 14.68
CA ASN A 136 -8.94 -8.04 15.77
C ASN A 136 -8.75 -7.20 17.04
N ALA A 137 -7.52 -6.82 17.37
CA ALA A 137 -7.22 -6.02 18.56
C ALA A 137 -7.51 -4.52 18.38
N ALA A 138 -7.42 -4.02 17.16
CA ALA A 138 -7.38 -2.59 16.85
C ALA A 138 -8.58 -2.12 16.00
N ARG A 139 -9.74 -2.79 16.05
CA ARG A 139 -10.89 -2.41 15.21
C ARG A 139 -11.37 -0.97 15.42
N SER A 140 -11.41 -0.51 16.67
CA SER A 140 -11.75 0.89 16.98
C SER A 140 -10.74 1.88 16.40
N GLU A 141 -9.46 1.55 16.42
CA GLU A 141 -8.40 2.34 15.80
C GLU A 141 -8.52 2.32 14.27
N VAL A 142 -8.84 1.16 13.68
CA VAL A 142 -9.08 1.05 12.24
C VAL A 142 -10.24 1.94 11.81
N HIS A 143 -11.32 1.95 12.56
CA HIS A 143 -12.46 2.83 12.32
C HIS A 143 -12.08 4.30 12.46
N HIS A 144 -11.44 4.67 13.57
CA HIS A 144 -11.07 6.05 13.86
C HIS A 144 -10.15 6.65 12.79
N LEU A 145 -9.09 5.94 12.41
CA LEU A 145 -8.16 6.40 11.37
C LEU A 145 -8.79 6.38 9.97
N THR A 146 -9.78 5.52 9.73
CA THR A 146 -10.58 5.57 8.49
C THR A 146 -11.42 6.85 8.44
N ASP A 147 -12.05 7.23 9.55
CA ASP A 147 -12.83 8.47 9.64
C ASP A 147 -11.97 9.71 9.41
N GLU A 148 -10.80 9.79 10.06
CA GLU A 148 -9.86 10.88 9.85
C GLU A 148 -9.37 10.94 8.40
N PHE A 149 -9.09 9.78 7.77
CA PHE A 149 -8.72 9.74 6.36
C PHE A 149 -9.86 10.23 5.46
N LEU A 150 -11.11 9.84 5.73
CA LEU A 150 -12.26 10.31 4.97
C LEU A 150 -12.50 11.81 5.14
N MET A 151 -12.21 12.38 6.31
CA MET A 151 -12.22 13.84 6.49
C MET A 151 -11.18 14.53 5.60
N LEU A 152 -10.00 13.94 5.41
CA LEU A 152 -9.01 14.44 4.46
C LEU A 152 -9.49 14.28 3.02
N ALA A 153 -10.04 13.12 2.66
CA ALA A 153 -10.55 12.84 1.32
C ALA A 153 -11.64 13.84 0.89
N ARG A 154 -12.53 14.22 1.80
CA ARG A 154 -13.60 15.22 1.57
C ARG A 154 -13.08 16.62 1.22
N ARG A 155 -11.80 16.93 1.46
CA ARG A 155 -11.17 18.19 1.02
C ARG A 155 -10.74 18.16 -0.44
N THR A 156 -10.84 17.00 -1.09
CA THR A 156 -10.47 16.78 -2.48
C THR A 156 -11.72 16.54 -3.33
N SER A 157 -11.59 16.63 -4.66
CA SER A 157 -12.64 16.24 -5.60
C SER A 157 -12.54 14.78 -6.05
N ILE A 158 -11.68 13.97 -5.40
CA ILE A 158 -11.45 12.58 -5.80
C ILE A 158 -12.61 11.71 -5.29
N PRO A 159 -13.33 10.99 -6.17
CA PRO A 159 -14.33 10.03 -5.73
C PRO A 159 -13.65 8.80 -5.13
N THR A 160 -14.21 8.28 -4.03
CA THR A 160 -13.67 7.13 -3.28
C THR A 160 -14.65 5.94 -3.22
N PRO A 161 -15.26 5.50 -4.35
CA PRO A 161 -16.36 4.53 -4.33
C PRO A 161 -15.97 3.14 -3.80
N ALA A 162 -14.71 2.71 -3.93
CA ALA A 162 -14.28 1.43 -3.36
C ALA A 162 -14.10 1.54 -1.84
N ILE A 163 -13.58 2.68 -1.35
CA ILE A 163 -13.55 2.97 0.09
C ILE A 163 -14.98 3.03 0.63
N ASP A 164 -15.89 3.74 -0.05
CA ASP A 164 -17.29 3.87 0.37
C ASP A 164 -18.01 2.52 0.43
N GLN A 165 -17.70 1.59 -0.48
CA GLN A 165 -18.24 0.22 -0.44
C GLN A 165 -17.68 -0.63 0.70
N LEU A 166 -16.43 -0.38 1.09
CA LEU A 166 -15.77 -1.11 2.17
C LEU A 166 -16.08 -0.55 3.56
N TYR A 167 -16.38 0.75 3.66
CA TYR A 167 -16.60 1.45 4.92
C TYR A 167 -17.62 0.77 5.85
N PRO A 168 -18.80 0.29 5.37
CA PRO A 168 -19.75 -0.41 6.24
C PRO A 168 -19.16 -1.64 6.93
N CYS A 169 -18.16 -2.30 6.34
CA CYS A 169 -17.53 -3.50 6.91
C CYS A 169 -16.71 -3.23 8.18
N LEU A 170 -16.49 -1.96 8.54
CA LEU A 170 -15.94 -1.57 9.83
C LEU A 170 -16.89 -1.94 10.99
N ASP A 171 -18.19 -1.91 10.74
CA ASP A 171 -19.23 -2.35 11.68
C ASP A 171 -19.23 -3.90 11.77
N PRO A 172 -19.05 -4.49 12.97
CA PRO A 172 -19.15 -5.94 13.17
C PRO A 172 -20.48 -6.55 12.76
N GLU A 173 -21.57 -5.78 12.78
CA GLU A 173 -22.91 -6.26 12.43
C GLU A 173 -23.13 -6.33 10.90
N THR A 174 -22.23 -5.75 10.11
CA THR A 174 -22.31 -5.80 8.66
C THR A 174 -22.13 -7.24 8.16
N PRO A 175 -23.07 -7.76 7.33
CA PRO A 175 -22.95 -9.10 6.79
C PRO A 175 -21.66 -9.29 6.00
N LEU A 176 -21.04 -10.45 6.21
CA LEU A 176 -19.80 -10.81 5.51
C LEU A 176 -20.05 -11.01 4.02
N VAL A 177 -19.09 -10.60 3.20
CA VAL A 177 -19.16 -10.81 1.74
C VAL A 177 -19.11 -12.31 1.44
N PRO A 178 -19.99 -12.85 0.58
CA PRO A 178 -20.00 -14.28 0.25
C PRO A 178 -18.63 -14.79 -0.15
N GLU A 179 -18.19 -15.89 0.46
CA GLU A 179 -16.88 -16.45 0.16
C GLU A 179 -16.77 -16.82 -1.33
N GLY A 180 -15.67 -16.42 -1.95
CA GLY A 180 -15.39 -16.78 -3.34
C GLY A 180 -16.15 -15.94 -4.37
N SER A 181 -16.87 -14.89 -3.95
CA SER A 181 -17.58 -13.98 -4.84
C SER A 181 -16.65 -13.37 -5.91
N LYS A 182 -17.20 -13.24 -7.11
CA LYS A 182 -16.51 -12.84 -8.35
C LYS A 182 -17.45 -12.00 -9.24
N GLU A 183 -18.22 -11.10 -8.65
CA GLU A 183 -19.14 -10.23 -9.36
C GLU A 183 -18.45 -9.00 -9.94
N ILE A 184 -17.39 -8.50 -9.29
CA ILE A 184 -16.69 -7.29 -9.73
C ILE A 184 -15.73 -7.63 -10.87
N PRO A 185 -15.89 -7.07 -12.08
CA PRO A 185 -15.03 -7.38 -13.22
C PRO A 185 -13.64 -6.74 -13.05
N LEU A 186 -12.62 -7.46 -13.52
CA LEU A 186 -11.24 -6.97 -13.54
C LEU A 186 -11.03 -5.95 -14.66
N ARG A 187 -10.29 -4.88 -14.35
CA ARG A 187 -9.88 -3.86 -15.33
C ARG A 187 -8.61 -4.30 -16.07
N TRP A 188 -8.79 -4.93 -17.24
CA TRP A 188 -7.70 -5.42 -18.09
C TRP A 188 -7.02 -4.35 -18.96
N SER A 189 -7.64 -3.18 -19.13
CA SER A 189 -7.09 -2.08 -19.94
C SER A 189 -5.68 -1.67 -19.51
N GLY A 190 -5.42 -1.64 -18.20
CA GLY A 190 -4.09 -1.35 -17.66
C GLY A 190 -3.05 -2.40 -18.06
N LEU A 191 -3.42 -3.67 -18.21
CA LEU A 191 -2.49 -4.73 -18.60
C LEU A 191 -2.03 -4.59 -20.04
N LEU A 192 -2.95 -4.26 -20.95
CA LEU A 192 -2.61 -4.04 -22.36
C LEU A 192 -1.64 -2.86 -22.53
N ALA A 193 -1.93 -1.73 -21.86
CA ALA A 193 -1.04 -0.57 -21.86
C ALA A 193 0.34 -0.90 -21.26
N TRP A 194 0.37 -1.65 -20.17
CA TRP A 194 1.61 -2.07 -19.51
C TRP A 194 2.45 -3.00 -20.41
N LEU A 195 1.84 -4.01 -21.02
CA LEU A 195 2.52 -4.91 -21.96
C LEU A 195 3.09 -4.14 -23.16
N PHE A 196 2.32 -3.21 -23.72
CA PHE A 196 2.79 -2.37 -24.82
C PHE A 196 4.00 -1.51 -24.41
N GLY A 197 3.95 -0.89 -23.22
CA GLY A 197 5.08 -0.15 -22.66
C GLY A 197 6.34 -1.02 -22.47
N VAL A 198 6.17 -2.24 -21.96
CA VAL A 198 7.27 -3.21 -21.79
C VAL A 198 7.87 -3.61 -23.15
N VAL A 199 7.04 -3.88 -24.16
CA VAL A 199 7.51 -4.22 -25.51
C VAL A 199 8.30 -3.07 -26.14
N ILE A 200 7.85 -1.82 -25.98
CA ILE A 200 8.58 -0.63 -26.46
C ILE A 200 9.94 -0.52 -25.75
N LEU A 201 9.96 -0.67 -24.42
CA LEU A 201 11.19 -0.58 -23.63
C LEU A 201 12.22 -1.65 -24.04
N ILE A 202 11.78 -2.90 -24.19
CA ILE A 202 12.63 -4.00 -24.66
C ILE A 202 13.15 -3.71 -26.07
N SER A 203 12.29 -3.22 -26.97
CA SER A 203 12.68 -2.87 -28.34
C SER A 203 13.73 -1.74 -28.38
N LEU A 204 13.60 -0.73 -27.52
CA LEU A 204 14.58 0.35 -27.39
C LEU A 204 15.90 -0.17 -26.83
N LEU A 205 15.87 -1.02 -25.79
CA LEU A 205 17.07 -1.64 -25.23
C LEU A 205 17.79 -2.50 -26.28
N LEU A 206 17.08 -3.33 -27.03
CA LEU A 206 17.64 -4.13 -28.12
C LEU A 206 18.25 -3.28 -29.24
N ARG A 207 17.64 -2.13 -29.56
CA ARG A 207 18.22 -1.17 -30.53
C ARG A 207 19.49 -0.52 -29.99
N LEU A 208 19.52 -0.16 -28.70
CA LEU A 208 20.70 0.43 -28.07
C LEU A 208 21.86 -0.58 -27.96
N THR A 209 21.58 -1.84 -27.65
CA THR A 209 22.61 -2.88 -27.61
C THR A 209 23.16 -3.16 -29.00
N ARG A 210 22.29 -3.26 -30.02
CA ARG A 210 22.71 -3.48 -31.41
C ARG A 210 23.57 -2.31 -31.93
N ARG A 211 23.18 -1.06 -31.63
CA ARG A 211 23.96 0.13 -31.99
C ARG A 211 25.35 0.12 -31.33
N ARG A 212 25.46 -0.29 -30.06
CA ARG A 212 26.75 -0.44 -29.37
C ARG A 212 27.62 -1.54 -29.98
N GLU A 213 27.03 -2.63 -30.45
CA GLU A 213 27.75 -3.70 -31.16
C GLU A 213 28.25 -3.25 -32.54
N ASP A 214 27.44 -2.48 -33.27
CA ASP A 214 27.82 -1.91 -34.57
C ASP A 214 28.97 -0.89 -34.39
N ASP A 215 28.89 0.02 -33.42
CA ASP A 215 29.94 1.00 -33.10
C ASP A 215 31.26 0.33 -32.62
N ALA A 216 31.18 -0.89 -32.07
CA ALA A 216 32.35 -1.66 -31.62
C ALA A 216 33.03 -2.47 -32.75
N LYS A 217 32.35 -2.69 -33.89
CA LYS A 217 32.91 -3.38 -35.06
C LYS A 217 33.57 -2.43 -36.07
N GLU A 218 33.32 -1.13 -35.97
CA GLU A 218 33.86 -0.09 -36.85
C GLU A 218 35.19 0.51 -36.34
N LYS A 219 35.72 0.04 -35.20
CA LYS A 219 37.04 0.38 -34.65
C LYS A 219 38.02 -0.78 -34.78
#